data_AF-A0A7S0AHR9-F1
#
_entry.id   AF-A0A7S0AHR9-F1
#
_cell.length_a   1.000
_cell.length_b   1.000
_cell.length_c   1.000
_cell.angle_alpha   90.00
_cell.angle_beta   90.00
_cell.angle_gamma   90.00
#
_symmetry.space_group_name_H-M   'P 1'
#
loop_
_entity.id
_entity.type
_entity.pdbx_description
1 polymer ?
#
loop_
_entity_poly.entity_id
_entity_poly.type
_entity_poly.pdbx_seq_one_letter_code
_entity_poly.pdbx_strand_id
1 'polypeptide(L)'
;DEYYLYNHLKFTISYREDPPQFDGVRITGFDVHPVSIEHKVETDTVTSATKISTCNADGALEVVNDPATYLSLRSSTSGEPHKVVYSYEVQWEKSDVEWTDRWDVYLVGSPDDDIHYFAIVNSLMIVLFLFGAVATIMIRTLRKDIAGYNEMQTIEEAQEETG
;
A
#
# COMPACT_ATOMS: atom_id res chain seq x y z
N ASP A 1 -10.00 -24.31 11.96
CA ASP A 1 -10.12 -23.12 11.10
C ASP A 1 -11.55 -22.65 11.10
N GLU A 2 -11.79 -21.44 11.59
CA GLU A 2 -13.07 -20.77 11.44
C GLU A 2 -13.02 -19.94 10.16
N TYR A 3 -13.94 -20.19 9.24
CA TYR A 3 -14.06 -19.43 8.01
C TYR A 3 -15.14 -18.37 8.22
N TYR A 4 -14.80 -17.11 7.95
CA TYR A 4 -15.76 -16.01 7.97
C TYR A 4 -16.07 -15.58 6.54
N LEU A 5 -17.35 -15.32 6.29
CA LEU A 5 -17.82 -14.70 5.06
C LEU A 5 -18.27 -13.28 5.39
N TYR A 6 -17.61 -12.31 4.76
CA TYR A 6 -18.01 -10.92 4.82
C TYR A 6 -19.16 -10.69 3.85
N ASN A 7 -20.35 -10.51 4.41
CA ASN A 7 -21.58 -10.31 3.65
C ASN A 7 -22.20 -8.93 3.88
N HIS A 8 -21.64 -8.12 4.79
CA HIS A 8 -22.03 -6.74 4.98
C HIS A 8 -20.85 -5.80 4.73
N LEU A 9 -21.07 -4.73 3.95
CA LEU A 9 -20.06 -3.72 3.66
C LEU A 9 -20.48 -2.37 4.22
N LYS A 10 -19.67 -1.83 5.14
CA LYS A 10 -19.82 -0.47 5.64
C LYS A 10 -18.98 0.48 4.81
N PHE A 11 -19.66 1.31 4.02
CA PHE A 11 -19.03 2.37 3.22
C PHE A 11 -19.02 3.67 4.02
N THR A 12 -17.83 4.23 4.25
CA THR A 12 -17.66 5.58 4.79
C THR A 12 -17.12 6.47 3.68
N ILE A 13 -17.94 7.42 3.24
CA ILE A 13 -17.59 8.36 2.17
C ILE A 13 -17.27 9.70 2.82
N SER A 14 -15.99 10.05 2.83
CA SER A 14 -15.52 11.35 3.31
C SER A 14 -15.65 12.40 2.22
N TYR A 15 -16.22 13.55 2.56
CA TYR A 15 -16.44 14.64 1.61
C TYR A 15 -16.07 16.00 2.17
N ARG A 16 -15.71 16.92 1.26
CA ARG A 16 -15.43 18.31 1.57
C ARG A 16 -16.18 19.23 0.63
N GLU A 17 -16.70 20.31 1.19
CA GLU A 17 -17.34 21.41 0.46
C GLU A 17 -16.46 22.64 0.62
N ASP A 18 -16.05 23.23 -0.50
CA ASP A 18 -15.20 24.42 -0.54
C ASP A 18 -15.81 25.50 -1.42
N PRO A 19 -16.92 26.15 -1.00
CA PRO A 19 -17.62 27.15 -1.82
C PRO A 19 -16.73 28.25 -2.43
N PRO A 20 -15.66 28.75 -1.78
CA PRO A 20 -14.77 29.75 -2.38
C PRO A 20 -13.93 29.24 -3.55
N GLN A 21 -13.64 27.94 -3.61
CA GLN A 21 -12.72 27.34 -4.59
C GLN A 21 -13.45 26.44 -5.60
N PHE A 22 -14.63 25.92 -5.23
CA PHE A 22 -15.39 24.98 -6.03
C PHE A 22 -16.86 24.95 -5.60
N ASP A 23 -17.76 25.10 -6.57
CA ASP A 23 -19.19 24.91 -6.34
C ASP A 23 -19.53 23.42 -6.50
N GLY A 24 -19.63 22.72 -5.36
CA GLY A 24 -19.97 21.31 -5.31
C GLY A 24 -19.31 20.55 -4.17
N VAL A 25 -19.59 19.24 -4.12
CA VAL A 25 -19.05 18.31 -3.12
C VAL A 25 -17.88 17.54 -3.74
N ARG A 26 -16.72 17.55 -3.06
CA ARG A 26 -15.56 16.75 -3.44
C ARG A 26 -15.42 15.57 -2.50
N ILE A 27 -15.26 14.37 -3.06
CA ILE A 27 -15.02 13.15 -2.28
C ILE A 27 -13.54 13.08 -1.93
N THR A 28 -13.21 13.16 -0.64
CA THR A 28 -11.83 13.17 -0.15
C THR A 28 -11.36 11.81 0.32
N GLY A 29 -12.27 10.87 0.57
CA GLY A 29 -11.92 9.53 1.03
C GLY A 29 -13.03 8.52 0.77
N PHE A 30 -12.61 7.27 0.60
CA PHE A 30 -13.49 6.12 0.46
C PHE A 30 -12.93 4.97 1.31
N ASP A 31 -13.65 4.63 2.37
CA ASP A 31 -13.29 3.57 3.29
C ASP A 31 -14.37 2.48 3.29
N VAL A 32 -13.93 1.22 3.29
CA VAL A 32 -14.80 0.05 3.28
C VAL A 32 -14.40 -0.89 4.41
N HIS A 33 -15.31 -1.04 5.37
CA HIS A 33 -15.16 -1.97 6.47
C HIS A 33 -16.03 -3.21 6.22
N PRO A 34 -15.44 -4.37 5.90
CA PRO A 34 -16.19 -5.60 5.73
C PRO A 34 -16.57 -6.20 7.09
N VAL A 35 -17.82 -6.61 7.24
CA VAL A 35 -18.38 -7.22 8.46
C VAL A 35 -19.12 -8.51 8.08
N SER A 36 -19.07 -9.50 8.98
CA SER A 36 -19.89 -10.71 8.86
C SER A 36 -21.13 -10.57 9.73
N ILE A 37 -22.32 -10.83 9.16
CA ILE A 37 -23.59 -10.73 9.89
C ILE A 37 -24.49 -11.91 9.53
N GLU A 38 -25.03 -12.56 10.55
CA GLU A 38 -26.15 -13.49 10.41
C GLU A 38 -27.47 -12.71 10.24
N HIS A 39 -27.89 -12.48 9.00
CA HIS A 39 -29.15 -11.81 8.71
C HIS A 39 -30.36 -12.67 9.05
N LYS A 40 -31.23 -12.15 9.92
CA LYS A 40 -32.54 -12.75 10.20
C LYS A 40 -33.56 -12.18 9.22
N VAL A 41 -33.88 -12.96 8.18
CA VAL A 41 -34.89 -12.58 7.18
C VAL A 41 -36.15 -13.42 7.41
N GLU A 42 -37.29 -12.76 7.58
CA GLU A 42 -38.59 -13.42 7.83
C GLU A 42 -39.15 -14.10 6.56
N THR A 43 -38.72 -13.66 5.36
CA THR A 43 -39.19 -14.17 4.07
C THR A 43 -38.03 -14.65 3.20
N ASP A 44 -38.26 -15.74 2.47
CA ASP A 44 -37.22 -16.43 1.69
C ASP A 44 -36.71 -15.65 0.46
N THR A 45 -37.42 -14.57 0.09
CA THR A 45 -37.06 -13.63 -0.97
C THR A 45 -36.85 -12.23 -0.41
N VAL A 46 -35.67 -11.67 -0.68
CA VAL A 46 -35.33 -10.28 -0.37
C VAL A 46 -35.86 -9.39 -1.49
N THR A 47 -36.76 -8.47 -1.14
CA THR A 47 -37.25 -7.42 -2.05
C THR A 47 -36.83 -6.06 -1.52
N SER A 48 -36.92 -4.99 -2.31
CA SER A 48 -36.59 -3.63 -1.87
C SER A 48 -37.43 -3.13 -0.69
N ALA A 49 -38.58 -3.78 -0.40
CA ALA A 49 -39.46 -3.46 0.72
C ALA A 49 -39.17 -4.31 1.97
N THR A 50 -38.31 -5.33 1.88
CA THR A 50 -38.00 -6.23 2.98
C THR A 50 -37.19 -5.47 4.04
N LYS A 51 -37.80 -5.24 5.21
CA LYS A 51 -37.09 -4.68 6.35
C LYS A 51 -36.32 -5.80 7.06
N ILE A 52 -34.99 -5.72 7.00
CA ILE A 52 -34.13 -6.64 7.73
C ILE A 52 -33.85 -6.04 9.10
N SER A 53 -34.34 -6.69 10.15
CA SER A 53 -34.15 -6.24 11.53
C SER A 53 -32.68 -6.20 11.93
N THR A 54 -31.83 -7.07 11.39
CA THR A 54 -30.39 -7.07 11.75
C THR A 54 -29.62 -5.86 11.18
N CYS A 55 -30.12 -5.19 10.14
CA CYS A 55 -29.45 -4.02 9.55
C CYS A 55 -30.04 -2.69 10.05
N ASN A 56 -31.24 -2.71 10.63
CA ASN A 56 -32.01 -1.52 11.03
C ASN A 56 -32.88 -1.79 12.27
N ALA A 57 -32.40 -2.60 13.23
CA ALA A 57 -33.13 -2.84 14.48
C ALA A 57 -33.20 -1.52 15.25
N ASP A 58 -34.42 -1.10 15.58
CA ASP A 58 -34.70 -0.05 16.57
C ASP A 58 -33.95 1.28 16.39
N GLY A 59 -33.72 1.69 15.14
CA GLY A 59 -33.08 2.99 14.85
C GLY A 59 -31.58 3.03 15.12
N ALA A 60 -30.93 1.87 15.27
CA ALA A 60 -29.48 1.79 15.18
C ALA A 60 -29.03 2.25 13.78
N LEU A 61 -28.16 3.26 13.73
CA LEU A 61 -27.68 3.89 12.49
C LEU A 61 -26.56 3.10 11.82
N GLU A 62 -25.95 2.16 12.54
CA GLU A 62 -24.76 1.43 12.09
C GLU A 62 -24.78 -0.02 12.61
N VAL A 63 -24.30 -0.93 11.77
CA VAL A 63 -24.03 -2.31 12.18
C VAL A 63 -22.80 -2.36 13.10
N VAL A 64 -22.93 -3.07 14.23
CA VAL A 64 -21.82 -3.35 15.14
C VAL A 64 -21.07 -4.60 14.69
N ASN A 65 -19.75 -4.51 14.56
CA ASN A 65 -18.87 -5.64 14.26
C ASN A 65 -18.60 -6.49 15.51
N ASP A 66 -19.57 -7.34 15.89
CA ASP A 66 -19.49 -8.24 17.05
C ASP A 66 -19.38 -9.71 16.60
N PRO A 67 -18.34 -10.47 17.01
CA PRO A 67 -18.22 -11.90 16.75
C PRO A 67 -19.45 -12.74 17.09
N ALA A 68 -20.25 -12.32 18.07
CA ALA A 68 -21.50 -12.99 18.43
C ALA A 68 -22.59 -12.90 17.35
N THR A 69 -22.45 -11.97 16.40
CA THR A 69 -23.41 -11.72 15.30
C THR A 69 -22.96 -12.29 13.97
N TYR A 70 -21.79 -12.93 13.91
CA TYR A 70 -21.20 -13.42 12.66
C TYR A 70 -21.98 -14.59 12.07
N LEU A 71 -22.02 -14.63 10.74
CA LEU A 71 -22.63 -15.74 10.02
C LEU A 71 -21.78 -17.00 10.19
N SER A 72 -22.34 -18.02 10.85
CA SER A 72 -21.70 -19.32 10.98
C SER A 72 -21.83 -20.12 9.68
N LEU A 73 -20.70 -20.40 9.04
CA LEU A 73 -20.62 -21.23 7.82
C LEU A 73 -20.56 -22.74 8.12
N ARG A 74 -20.85 -23.17 9.36
CA ARG A 74 -20.83 -24.59 9.71
C ARG A 74 -21.93 -25.32 8.93
N SER A 75 -21.51 -26.19 8.01
CA SER A 75 -22.37 -27.04 7.20
C SER A 75 -23.28 -27.89 8.10
N SER A 76 -24.59 -27.61 8.08
CA SER A 76 -25.58 -28.59 8.53
C SER A 76 -25.48 -29.81 7.62
N THR A 77 -25.57 -31.01 8.20
CA THR A 77 -25.17 -32.33 7.68
C THR A 77 -25.94 -32.85 6.45
N SER A 78 -26.34 -32.00 5.51
CA SER A 78 -27.03 -32.36 4.26
C SER A 78 -26.70 -31.29 3.23
N GLY A 79 -26.37 -31.67 1.99
CA GLY A 79 -25.94 -30.79 0.89
C GLY A 79 -26.97 -29.77 0.40
N GLU A 80 -27.64 -29.08 1.31
CA GLU A 80 -28.53 -27.97 1.06
C GLU A 80 -27.72 -26.69 0.84
N PRO A 81 -28.14 -25.84 -0.11
CA PRO A 81 -27.46 -24.58 -0.38
C PRO A 81 -27.56 -23.64 0.83
N HIS A 82 -26.42 -23.13 1.29
CA HIS A 82 -26.37 -22.12 2.35
C HIS A 82 -26.77 -20.76 1.78
N LYS A 83 -27.88 -20.21 2.24
CA LYS A 83 -28.38 -18.91 1.79
C LYS A 83 -27.63 -17.79 2.48
N VAL A 84 -26.98 -16.94 1.70
CA VAL A 84 -26.25 -15.76 2.20
C VAL A 84 -26.93 -14.51 1.69
N VAL A 85 -27.27 -13.61 2.60
CA VAL A 85 -27.78 -12.28 2.26
C VAL A 85 -26.63 -11.29 2.29
N TYR A 86 -26.49 -10.51 1.22
CA TYR A 86 -25.54 -9.43 1.14
C TYR A 86 -26.23 -8.11 1.44
N SER A 87 -25.60 -7.27 2.25
CA SER A 87 -26.11 -5.95 2.58
C SER A 87 -24.98 -4.92 2.63
N TYR A 88 -25.35 -3.64 2.62
CA TYR A 88 -24.40 -2.56 2.74
C TYR A 88 -25.03 -1.38 3.48
N GLU A 89 -24.19 -0.58 4.11
CA GLU A 89 -24.55 0.73 4.66
C GLU A 89 -23.64 1.81 4.07
N VAL A 90 -24.16 3.03 3.96
CA VAL A 90 -23.41 4.18 3.44
C VAL A 90 -23.52 5.31 4.43
N GLN A 91 -22.38 5.72 4.97
CA GLN A 91 -22.22 6.86 5.84
C GLN A 91 -21.47 7.97 5.10
N TRP A 92 -21.95 9.20 5.26
CA TRP A 92 -21.30 10.38 4.73
C TRP A 92 -20.69 11.18 5.88
N GLU A 93 -19.40 11.45 5.79
CA GLU A 93 -18.67 12.19 6.82
C GLU A 93 -17.99 13.41 6.21
N LYS A 94 -18.15 14.57 6.84
CA LYS A 94 -17.44 15.77 6.43
C LYS A 94 -15.98 15.68 6.87
N SER A 95 -15.06 15.90 5.93
CA SER A 95 -13.62 15.83 6.15
C SER A 95 -12.95 17.18 5.86
N ASP A 96 -11.91 17.48 6.63
CA ASP A 96 -11.08 18.67 6.48
C ASP A 96 -9.90 18.46 5.51
N VAL A 97 -9.72 17.25 4.98
CA VAL A 97 -8.64 16.90 4.04
C VAL A 97 -8.82 17.67 2.73
N GLU A 98 -7.77 18.37 2.31
CA GLU A 98 -7.79 19.07 1.02
C GLU A 98 -7.87 18.07 -0.14
N TRP A 99 -8.53 18.46 -1.22
CA TRP A 99 -8.66 17.60 -2.40
C TRP A 99 -7.29 17.15 -2.95
N THR A 100 -6.25 17.97 -2.84
CA THR A 100 -4.88 17.63 -3.27
C THR A 100 -4.29 16.45 -2.50
N ASP A 101 -4.62 16.34 -1.21
CA ASP A 101 -3.95 15.43 -0.26
C ASP A 101 -4.72 14.12 -0.08
N ARG A 102 -5.84 13.96 -0.80
CA ARG A 102 -6.74 12.78 -0.72
C ARG A 102 -6.04 11.44 -0.94
N TRP A 103 -4.93 11.42 -1.69
CA TRP A 103 -4.19 10.20 -1.98
C TRP A 103 -3.18 9.83 -0.90
N ASP A 104 -2.82 10.78 -0.03
CA ASP A 104 -1.75 10.58 0.96
C ASP A 104 -2.09 9.43 1.92
N VAL A 105 -3.37 9.29 2.29
CA VAL A 105 -3.86 8.19 3.13
C VAL A 105 -3.58 6.81 2.54
N TYR A 106 -3.63 6.67 1.21
CA TYR A 106 -3.35 5.40 0.52
C TYR A 106 -1.84 5.17 0.28
N LEU A 107 -1.03 6.21 0.40
CA LEU A 107 0.42 6.15 0.15
C LEU A 107 1.24 5.97 1.43
N VAL A 108 0.66 6.19 2.62
CA VAL A 108 1.35 6.16 3.92
C VAL A 108 1.67 4.74 4.43
N GLY A 109 1.30 3.68 3.70
CA GLY A 109 1.31 2.33 4.28
C GLY A 109 1.68 1.20 3.35
N SER A 110 2.62 1.38 2.43
CA SER A 110 3.20 0.23 1.69
C SER A 110 4.05 -0.60 2.68
N PRO A 111 3.62 -1.80 3.10
CA PRO A 111 4.41 -2.64 4.03
C PRO A 111 5.70 -3.16 3.38
N ASP A 112 5.86 -2.96 2.07
CA ASP A 112 6.96 -3.45 1.25
C ASP A 112 8.24 -2.59 1.37
N ASP A 113 8.16 -1.36 1.91
CA ASP A 113 9.31 -0.45 2.01
C ASP A 113 10.45 -1.02 2.89
N ASP A 114 10.11 -1.79 3.92
CA ASP A 114 11.07 -2.46 4.80
C ASP A 114 11.85 -3.58 4.10
N ILE A 115 11.34 -4.14 3.00
CA ILE A 115 11.98 -5.25 2.28
C ILE A 115 12.87 -4.72 1.14
N HIS A 116 12.50 -3.60 0.53
CA HIS A 116 13.19 -3.07 -0.64
C HIS A 116 14.52 -2.37 -0.33
N TYR A 117 14.67 -1.71 0.83
CA TYR A 117 15.90 -0.99 1.13
C TYR A 117 17.13 -1.92 1.24
N PHE A 118 16.94 -3.20 1.59
CA PHE A 118 18.02 -4.19 1.66
C PHE A 118 18.67 -4.43 0.29
N ALA A 119 17.86 -4.50 -0.78
CA ALA A 119 18.37 -4.67 -2.14
C ALA A 119 19.14 -3.43 -2.63
N ILE A 120 18.68 -2.23 -2.26
CA ILE A 120 19.34 -0.96 -2.57
C ILE A 120 20.72 -0.93 -1.91
N VAL A 121 20.81 -1.24 -0.61
CA VAL A 121 22.10 -1.29 0.12
C VAL A 121 23.04 -2.33 -0.48
N ASN A 122 22.55 -3.53 -0.80
CA ASN A 122 23.36 -4.59 -1.39
C ASN A 122 23.96 -4.18 -2.75
N SER A 123 23.15 -3.57 -3.63
CA SER A 123 23.64 -3.10 -4.92
C SER A 123 24.66 -1.96 -4.78
N LEU A 124 24.45 -1.05 -3.83
CA LEU A 124 25.37 0.06 -3.56
C LEU A 124 26.73 -0.44 -3.04
N MET A 125 26.74 -1.47 -2.17
CA MET A 125 27.98 -2.08 -1.71
C MET A 125 28.79 -2.68 -2.87
N ILE A 126 28.15 -3.41 -3.79
CA ILE A 126 28.82 -4.01 -4.95
C ILE A 126 29.45 -2.92 -5.84
N VAL A 127 28.72 -1.83 -6.10
CA VAL A 127 29.21 -0.71 -6.91
C VAL A 127 30.44 -0.06 -6.28
N LEU A 128 30.44 0.18 -4.96
CA LEU A 128 31.60 0.75 -4.25
C LEU A 128 32.83 -0.16 -4.32
N PHE A 129 32.65 -1.47 -4.16
CA PHE A 129 33.75 -2.43 -4.29
C PHE A 129 34.33 -2.47 -5.70
N LEU A 130 33.47 -2.50 -6.72
CA LEU A 130 33.91 -2.48 -8.13
C LEU A 130 34.63 -1.17 -8.46
N PHE A 131 34.12 -0.04 -8.00
CA PHE A 131 34.77 1.26 -8.16
C PHE A 131 36.15 1.30 -7.50
N GLY A 132 36.27 0.81 -6.26
CA GLY A 132 37.55 0.75 -5.55
C GLY A 132 38.59 -0.15 -6.24
N ALA A 133 38.16 -1.30 -6.78
CA ALA A 133 39.03 -2.20 -7.54
C ALA A 133 39.55 -1.53 -8.83
N VAL A 134 38.66 -0.90 -9.60
CA VAL A 134 39.03 -0.15 -10.82
C VAL A 134 39.97 1.01 -10.49
N ALA A 135 39.67 1.79 -9.45
CA ALA A 135 40.52 2.89 -9.00
C ALA A 135 41.93 2.42 -8.62
N THR A 136 42.04 1.29 -7.92
CA THR A 136 43.35 0.72 -7.53
C THR A 136 44.17 0.31 -8.76
N ILE A 137 43.54 -0.33 -9.76
CA ILE A 137 44.20 -0.69 -11.02
C ILE A 137 44.67 0.58 -11.74
N MET A 138 43.79 1.57 -11.88
CA MET A 138 44.10 2.84 -12.54
C MET A 138 45.27 3.58 -11.86
N ILE A 139 45.27 3.67 -10.53
CA ILE A 139 46.36 4.30 -9.76
C ILE A 139 47.67 3.55 -9.96
N ARG A 140 47.66 2.22 -9.98
CA ARG A 140 48.87 1.41 -10.22
C ARG A 140 49.43 1.63 -11.61
N THR A 141 48.56 1.66 -12.62
CA THR A 141 48.96 1.92 -14.01
C THR A 141 49.53 3.33 -14.15
N LEU A 142 48.84 4.36 -13.65
CA LEU A 142 49.32 5.75 -13.70
C LEU A 142 50.65 5.95 -12.99
N ARG A 143 50.84 5.36 -11.79
CA ARG A 143 52.11 5.46 -11.08
C ARG A 143 53.26 4.83 -11.86
N LYS A 144 53.03 3.67 -12.49
CA LYS A 144 54.03 3.01 -13.32
C LYS A 144 54.35 3.82 -14.58
N ASP A 145 53.33 4.39 -15.21
CA ASP A 145 53.45 5.19 -16.42
C ASP A 145 54.25 6.47 -16.15
N ILE A 146 53.88 7.23 -15.11
CA ILE A 146 54.60 8.45 -14.69
C ILE A 146 56.06 8.15 -14.34
N ALA A 147 56.34 7.05 -13.61
CA ALA A 147 57.70 6.67 -13.27
C ALA A 147 58.54 6.35 -14.52
N GLY A 148 57.96 5.66 -15.50
CA GLY A 148 58.63 5.34 -16.77
C GLY A 148 58.89 6.58 -17.63
N TYR A 149 57.95 7.53 -17.70
CA TYR A 149 58.16 8.79 -18.42
C TYR A 149 59.24 9.66 -17.77
N ASN A 150 59.24 9.76 -16.43
CA ASN A 150 60.27 10.51 -15.72
C ASN A 150 61.67 9.90 -15.94
N GLU A 151 61.78 8.57 -15.97
CA GLU A 151 63.04 7.89 -16.24
C GLU A 151 63.53 8.14 -17.67
N MET A 152 62.64 8.11 -18.66
CA MET A 152 62.98 8.42 -20.06
C MET A 152 63.44 9.88 -20.25
N GLN A 153 62.77 10.85 -19.61
CA GLN A 153 63.23 12.26 -19.65
C GLN A 153 64.64 12.43 -19.09
N THR A 154 64.97 11.80 -17.95
CA THR A 154 66.33 11.87 -17.41
C THR A 154 67.39 11.25 -18.32
N ILE A 155 67.03 10.24 -19.10
CA ILE A 155 67.95 9.61 -20.06
C ILE A 155 68.15 10.52 -21.28
N GLU A 156 67.09 11.14 -21.80
CA GLU A 156 67.19 12.13 -22.89
C GLU A 156 68.04 13.35 -22.49
N GLU A 157 67.81 13.91 -21.30
CA GLU A 157 68.61 15.04 -20.78
C GLU A 157 70.09 14.68 -20.64
N ALA A 158 70.41 13.47 -20.13
CA ALA A 158 71.79 13.00 -20.03
C ALA A 158 72.44 12.78 -21.41
N GLN A 159 71.66 12.44 -22.43
CA GLN A 159 72.14 12.26 -23.79
C GLN A 159 72.38 13.60 -24.51
N GLU A 160 71.57 14.62 -24.24
CA GLU A 160 71.78 15.98 -24.76
C GLU A 160 73.01 16.68 -24.16
N GLU A 161 73.39 16.40 -22.91
CA GLU A 161 74.61 16.97 -22.29
C GLU A 161 75.93 16.32 -22.76
N THR A 162 75.88 15.22 -23.52
CA THR A 162 77.08 14.49 -23.99
C THR A 162 77.39 14.66 -25.49
N GLY A 163 76.59 15.46 -26.21
CA GLY A 163 76.83 15.86 -27.61
C GLY A 163 77.56 17.20 -27.74
#